data_AF-A0A1V9YCF0-F1
#
_entry.id   AF-A0A1V9YCF0-F1
#
_cell.length_a   1.000
_cell.length_b   1.000
_cell.length_c   1.000
_cell.angle_alpha   90.00
_cell.angle_beta   90.00
_cell.angle_gamma   90.00
#
_symmetry.space_group_name_H-M   'P 1'
#
loop_
_entity.id
_entity.type
_entity.pdbx_description
1 polymer ?
#
loop_
_entity_poly.entity_id
_entity_poly.type
_entity_poly.pdbx_seq_one_letter_code
_entity_poly.pdbx_strand_id
1 'polypeptide(L)'
;STKPQTSQELPQKDDTQTLIAQEERIEGAVRLQTYTTYFGSSGWNVAGDIYLGHWSSTPSLLSSISAGGIYGGIMGVALLLVCARSLFVLYIAQSCSLHFHDRLFRKVLSLSVPLFFDVTPVGRILNRFSNDLDTLDSQIPFYGYLLLQFIFQILALIIVCGITTPYVLIAYPLMFYCFYKLQTYFNPTSGALKRMESITRSPLVTLVSETLSGLATIRAFKLNSEFIKWNRDRLDRHMQFFSTFYLSRCWFQMRLDWMSASIIIVVAFV
;
A
#
# COMPACT_ATOMS: atom_id res chain seq x y z
N SER A 1 17.94 35.89 -69.90
CA SER A 1 17.41 34.56 -69.58
C SER A 1 18.57 33.57 -69.51
N THR A 2 19.26 33.50 -68.36
CA THR A 2 20.12 32.39 -67.88
C THR A 2 20.86 32.84 -66.60
N LYS A 3 20.81 32.01 -65.55
CA LYS A 3 21.51 32.20 -64.25
C LYS A 3 23.04 32.13 -64.40
N PRO A 4 23.80 32.63 -63.40
CA PRO A 4 24.64 31.70 -62.64
C PRO A 4 24.60 31.90 -61.11
N GLN A 5 25.15 30.89 -60.43
CA GLN A 5 25.10 30.56 -59.00
C GLN A 5 25.95 31.49 -58.10
N THR A 6 25.55 31.65 -56.85
CA THR A 6 26.45 31.96 -55.73
C THR A 6 25.97 31.20 -54.49
N SER A 7 26.96 30.69 -53.76
CA SER A 7 26.94 29.62 -52.75
C SER A 7 26.44 30.03 -51.37
N GLN A 8 26.01 29.00 -50.59
CA GLN A 8 26.04 28.86 -49.12
C GLN A 8 25.15 29.85 -48.32
N GLU A 9 24.31 29.44 -47.37
CA GLU A 9 24.61 28.67 -46.15
C GLU A 9 23.44 27.76 -45.71
N LEU A 10 23.75 26.64 -45.06
CA LEU A 10 22.81 25.77 -44.37
C LEU A 10 22.33 26.42 -43.05
N PRO A 11 21.03 26.41 -42.71
CA PRO A 11 20.63 26.55 -41.32
C PRO A 11 20.86 25.21 -40.62
N GLN A 12 21.81 25.26 -39.70
CA GLN A 12 22.22 24.24 -38.75
C GLN A 12 20.98 23.69 -38.01
N LYS A 13 20.77 22.39 -38.16
CA LYS A 13 19.75 21.61 -37.45
C LYS A 13 20.17 21.55 -35.98
N ASP A 14 19.55 22.38 -35.15
CA ASP A 14 19.74 22.34 -33.70
C ASP A 14 18.94 21.14 -33.14
N ASP A 15 19.53 19.95 -33.33
CA ASP A 15 19.09 18.70 -32.72
C ASP A 15 19.43 18.75 -31.22
N THR A 16 18.61 19.45 -30.45
CA THR A 16 18.37 19.12 -29.04
C THR A 16 16.88 18.91 -28.83
N GLN A 17 16.32 17.96 -29.59
CA GLN A 17 15.05 17.33 -29.18
C GLN A 17 15.33 16.57 -27.88
N THR A 18 14.95 17.16 -26.75
CA THR A 18 14.77 16.45 -25.49
C THR A 18 13.72 15.35 -25.70
N LEU A 19 14.18 14.16 -26.11
CA LEU A 19 13.40 12.94 -26.39
C LEU A 19 12.86 12.24 -25.13
N ILE A 20 12.88 12.92 -23.99
CA ILE A 20 12.25 12.44 -22.77
C ILE A 20 11.10 13.41 -22.51
N ALA A 21 9.89 13.01 -22.92
CA ALA A 21 8.69 13.65 -22.43
C ALA A 21 8.77 13.61 -20.90
N GLN A 22 8.83 14.78 -20.26
CA GLN A 22 8.66 14.84 -18.81
C GLN A 22 7.33 14.16 -18.51
N GLU A 23 7.40 13.05 -17.78
CA GLU A 23 6.23 12.34 -17.31
C GLU A 23 5.45 13.33 -16.47
N GLU A 24 4.34 13.84 -17.01
CA GLU A 24 3.43 14.71 -16.28
C GLU A 24 2.87 13.86 -15.14
N ARG A 25 3.49 14.03 -13.97
CA ARG A 25 3.05 13.42 -12.73
C ARG A 25 1.70 14.05 -12.44
N ILE A 26 0.64 13.36 -12.84
CA ILE A 26 -0.72 13.78 -12.49
C ILE A 26 -0.81 13.59 -10.98
N GLU A 27 -0.54 14.66 -10.24
CA GLU A 27 -0.87 14.78 -8.84
C GLU A 27 -2.39 14.85 -8.75
N GLY A 28 -3.03 13.69 -8.86
CA GLY A 28 -4.43 13.53 -8.50
C GLY A 28 -4.54 13.70 -7.00
N ALA A 29 -4.62 14.94 -6.53
CA ALA A 29 -4.97 15.23 -5.16
C ALA A 29 -6.29 14.52 -4.86
N VAL A 30 -6.29 13.69 -3.81
CA VAL A 30 -7.51 13.01 -3.36
C VAL A 30 -8.57 14.08 -3.11
N ARG A 31 -9.77 13.92 -3.69
CA ARG A 31 -10.85 14.91 -3.55
C ARG A 31 -11.09 15.21 -2.07
N LEU A 32 -11.24 16.49 -1.73
CA LEU A 32 -11.55 16.96 -0.38
C LEU A 32 -12.75 16.22 0.23
N GLN A 33 -13.72 15.84 -0.61
CA GLN A 33 -14.89 15.04 -0.26
C GLN A 33 -14.55 13.70 0.41
N THR A 34 -13.45 13.05 0.04
CA THR A 34 -13.00 11.80 0.67
C THR A 34 -12.55 12.09 2.10
N TYR A 35 -11.79 13.16 2.32
CA TYR A 35 -11.36 13.55 3.66
C TYR A 35 -12.55 13.94 4.55
N THR A 36 -13.52 14.68 4.03
CA THR A 36 -14.70 15.08 4.81
C THR A 36 -15.60 13.89 5.16
N THR A 37 -15.76 12.92 4.25
CA THR A 37 -16.52 11.68 4.52
C THR A 37 -15.84 10.83 5.60
N TYR A 38 -14.51 10.73 5.55
CA TYR A 38 -13.75 10.04 6.58
C TYR A 38 -13.80 10.77 7.92
N PHE A 39 -13.59 12.08 7.94
CA PHE A 39 -13.66 12.87 9.16
C PHE A 39 -15.05 12.77 9.82
N GLY A 40 -16.13 12.86 9.03
CA GLY A 40 -17.49 12.70 9.54
C GLY A 40 -17.74 11.32 10.15
N SER A 41 -17.43 10.24 9.44
CA SER A 41 -17.66 8.88 9.95
C SER A 41 -16.76 8.51 11.13
N SER A 42 -15.47 8.89 11.11
CA SER A 42 -14.56 8.68 12.24
C SER A 42 -14.95 9.55 13.44
N GLY A 43 -15.40 10.79 13.23
CA GLY A 43 -15.84 11.68 14.29
C GLY A 43 -17.05 11.16 15.07
N TRP A 44 -18.02 10.53 14.40
CA TRP A 44 -19.19 9.95 15.08
C TRP A 44 -18.86 8.73 15.94
N ASN A 45 -17.87 7.92 15.55
CA ASN A 45 -17.38 6.84 16.41
C ASN A 45 -16.75 7.41 17.69
N VAL A 46 -15.89 8.43 17.54
CA VAL A 46 -15.24 9.10 18.68
C VAL A 46 -16.24 9.78 19.60
N ALA A 47 -17.27 10.43 19.05
CA ALA A 47 -18.34 11.04 19.84
C ALA A 47 -19.09 10.01 20.69
N GLY A 48 -19.28 8.81 20.14
CA GLY A 48 -19.82 7.66 20.86
C GLY A 48 -18.98 7.24 22.05
N ASP A 49 -17.67 7.10 21.85
CA ASP A 49 -16.72 6.72 22.91
C ASP A 49 -16.69 7.76 24.03
N ILE A 50 -16.71 9.05 23.68
CA ILE A 50 -16.77 10.16 24.66
C ILE A 50 -18.09 10.12 25.44
N TYR A 51 -19.22 9.95 24.75
CA TYR A 51 -20.52 9.86 25.41
C TYR A 51 -20.59 8.68 26.36
N LEU A 52 -20.07 7.51 25.94
CA LEU A 52 -19.99 6.32 26.78
C LEU A 52 -19.13 6.56 28.03
N GLY A 53 -18.00 7.27 27.89
CA GLY A 53 -17.17 7.69 29.02
C GLY A 53 -17.89 8.62 29.99
N HIS A 54 -18.68 9.57 29.48
CA HIS A 54 -19.49 10.45 30.32
C HIS A 54 -20.64 9.70 31.02
N TRP A 55 -21.29 8.78 30.31
CA TRP A 55 -22.37 7.95 30.83
C TRP A 55 -21.88 7.03 31.95
N SER A 56 -20.73 6.38 31.77
CA SER A 56 -20.15 5.50 32.79
C SER A 56 -19.68 6.25 34.04
N SER A 57 -19.29 7.53 33.89
CA SER A 57 -18.78 8.36 34.98
C SER A 57 -19.88 9.03 35.82
N THR A 58 -21.15 9.01 35.36
CA THR A 58 -22.24 9.76 36.00
C THR A 58 -23.29 8.82 36.61
N PRO A 59 -23.31 8.63 37.94
CA PRO A 59 -24.20 7.66 38.61
C PRO A 59 -25.70 7.85 38.35
N SER A 60 -26.14 9.10 38.10
CA SER A 60 -27.54 9.41 37.83
C SER A 60 -28.02 9.02 36.42
N LEU A 61 -27.10 8.91 35.45
CA LEU A 61 -27.45 8.44 34.10
C LEU A 61 -27.45 6.91 33.98
N LEU A 62 -26.76 6.19 34.88
CA LEU A 62 -26.73 4.72 34.89
C LEU A 62 -28.12 4.10 35.13
N SER A 63 -28.96 4.73 35.94
CA SER A 63 -30.34 4.28 36.19
C SER A 63 -31.35 4.73 35.12
N SER A 64 -30.93 5.55 34.15
CA SER A 64 -31.83 6.19 33.20
C SER A 64 -31.87 5.45 31.86
N ILE A 65 -33.05 4.94 31.48
CA ILE A 65 -33.28 4.23 30.20
C ILE A 65 -33.04 5.15 28.99
N SER A 66 -33.29 6.46 29.14
CA SER A 66 -33.08 7.46 28.08
C SER A 66 -31.62 7.62 27.67
N ALA A 67 -30.67 7.45 28.59
CA ALA A 67 -29.23 7.54 28.32
C ALA A 67 -28.76 6.42 27.38
N GLY A 68 -29.26 5.19 27.60
CA GLY A 68 -29.00 4.06 26.71
C GLY A 68 -29.58 4.27 25.31
N GLY A 69 -30.77 4.88 25.21
CA GLY A 69 -31.38 5.23 23.93
C GLY A 69 -30.59 6.26 23.12
N ILE A 70 -30.03 7.28 23.79
CA ILE A 70 -29.16 8.30 23.15
C ILE A 70 -27.88 7.66 22.62
N TYR A 71 -27.21 6.81 23.43
CA TYR A 71 -26.03 6.07 22.97
C TYR A 71 -26.35 5.17 21.77
N GLY A 72 -27.45 4.41 21.84
CA GLY A 72 -27.92 3.57 20.73
C GLY A 72 -28.18 4.37 19.45
N GLY A 73 -28.73 5.58 19.56
CA GLY A 73 -28.92 6.49 18.44
C GLY A 73 -27.60 6.95 17.82
N ILE A 74 -26.63 7.37 18.65
CA ILE A 74 -25.28 7.78 18.19
C ILE A 74 -24.59 6.61 17.48
N MET A 75 -24.65 5.40 18.04
CA MET A 75 -24.08 4.20 17.42
C MET A 75 -24.78 3.82 16.12
N GLY A 76 -26.11 3.94 16.06
CA GLY A 76 -26.87 3.72 14.84
C GLY A 76 -26.45 4.65 13.70
N VAL A 77 -26.27 5.95 13.99
CA VAL A 77 -25.77 6.93 13.02
C VAL A 77 -24.33 6.63 12.62
N ALA A 78 -23.46 6.29 13.57
CA ALA A 78 -22.08 5.93 13.30
C ALA A 78 -22.00 4.70 12.36
N LEU A 79 -22.81 3.67 12.59
CA LEU A 79 -22.89 2.48 11.74
C LEU A 79 -23.33 2.84 10.32
N LEU A 80 -24.39 3.64 10.17
CA LEU A 80 -24.88 4.08 8.86
C LEU A 80 -23.80 4.86 8.10
N LEU A 81 -23.06 5.74 8.77
CA LEU A 81 -21.97 6.51 8.15
C LEU A 81 -20.76 5.64 7.79
N VAL A 82 -20.45 4.62 8.59
CA VAL A 82 -19.40 3.64 8.24
C VAL A 82 -19.80 2.86 6.99
N CYS A 83 -21.05 2.42 6.88
CA CYS A 83 -21.57 1.77 5.68
C CYS A 83 -21.60 2.73 4.48
N ALA A 84 -22.01 3.98 4.66
CA ALA A 84 -21.98 4.98 3.59
C ALA A 84 -20.54 5.24 3.10
N ARG A 85 -19.58 5.33 4.03
CA ARG A 85 -18.15 5.47 3.69
C ARG A 85 -17.64 4.25 2.93
N SER A 86 -17.97 3.02 3.35
CA SER A 86 -17.48 1.82 2.67
C SER A 86 -18.01 1.73 1.24
N LEU A 87 -19.29 2.03 1.02
CA LEU A 87 -19.89 2.12 -0.31
C LEU A 87 -19.26 3.23 -1.16
N PHE A 88 -19.00 4.40 -0.57
CA PHE A 88 -18.35 5.52 -1.26
C PHE A 88 -16.92 5.18 -1.71
N VAL A 89 -16.15 4.51 -0.85
CA VAL A 89 -14.78 4.05 -1.19
C VAL A 89 -14.83 3.00 -2.30
N LEU A 90 -15.77 2.05 -2.24
CA LEU A 90 -15.95 1.05 -3.29
C LEU A 90 -16.30 1.71 -4.63
N TYR A 91 -17.21 2.71 -4.62
CA TYR A 91 -17.57 3.46 -5.81
C TYR A 91 -16.38 4.21 -6.42
N ILE A 92 -15.55 4.87 -5.58
CA ILE A 92 -14.33 5.53 -6.04
C ILE A 92 -13.36 4.51 -6.63
N ALA A 93 -13.11 3.40 -5.94
CA ALA A 93 -12.18 2.36 -6.39
C ALA A 93 -12.59 1.80 -7.76
N GLN A 94 -13.87 1.45 -7.92
CA GLN A 94 -14.41 0.97 -9.19
C GLN A 94 -14.32 2.04 -10.29
N SER A 95 -14.65 3.30 -9.97
CA SER A 95 -14.55 4.40 -10.92
C SER A 95 -13.10 4.61 -11.39
N CYS A 96 -12.14 4.58 -10.47
CA CYS A 96 -10.72 4.68 -10.77
C CYS A 96 -10.26 3.51 -11.65
N SER A 97 -10.62 2.27 -11.30
CA SER A 97 -10.34 1.06 -12.10
C SER A 97 -10.80 1.22 -13.55
N LEU A 98 -12.07 1.61 -13.77
CA LEU A 98 -12.62 1.81 -15.11
C LEU A 98 -11.87 2.88 -15.91
N HIS A 99 -11.53 4.01 -15.27
CA HIS A 99 -10.77 5.07 -15.94
C HIS A 99 -9.34 4.65 -16.28
N PHE A 100 -8.66 3.95 -15.37
CA PHE A 100 -7.32 3.44 -15.61
C PHE A 100 -7.31 2.38 -16.71
N HIS A 101 -8.26 1.44 -16.68
CA HIS A 101 -8.41 0.44 -17.73
C HIS A 101 -8.69 1.10 -19.09
N ASP A 102 -9.67 2.00 -19.20
CA ASP A 102 -10.00 2.66 -20.48
C ASP A 102 -8.82 3.50 -20.99
N ARG A 103 -8.13 4.23 -20.11
CA ARG A 103 -6.95 5.02 -20.49
C ARG A 103 -5.79 4.14 -20.96
N LEU A 104 -5.53 3.04 -20.26
CA LEU A 104 -4.50 2.07 -20.64
C LEU A 104 -4.85 1.42 -21.98
N PHE A 105 -6.10 0.99 -22.15
CA PHE A 105 -6.60 0.38 -23.38
C PHE A 105 -6.48 1.32 -24.58
N ARG A 106 -6.97 2.57 -24.46
CA ARG A 106 -6.83 3.58 -25.53
C ARG A 106 -5.37 3.87 -25.86
N LYS A 107 -4.50 3.94 -24.86
CA LYS A 107 -3.06 4.16 -25.08
C LYS A 107 -2.44 2.99 -25.84
N VAL A 108 -2.77 1.76 -25.49
CA VAL A 108 -2.28 0.57 -26.20
C VAL A 108 -2.77 0.54 -27.64
N LEU A 109 -4.04 0.89 -27.90
CA LEU A 109 -4.57 0.99 -29.27
C LEU A 109 -3.94 2.12 -30.09
N SER A 110 -3.51 3.21 -29.45
CA SER A 110 -2.87 4.34 -30.13
C SER A 110 -1.39 4.14 -30.48
N LEU A 111 -0.77 3.05 -29.99
CA LEU A 111 0.64 2.76 -30.23
C LEU A 111 0.87 2.25 -31.65
N SER A 112 1.98 2.65 -32.25
CA SER A 112 2.38 2.20 -33.60
C SER A 112 2.79 0.71 -33.59
N VAL A 113 2.24 -0.06 -34.52
CA VAL A 113 2.51 -1.51 -34.70
C VAL A 113 4.01 -1.82 -34.75
N PRO A 114 4.80 -1.25 -35.67
CA PRO A 114 6.22 -1.59 -35.80
C PRO A 114 7.12 -1.12 -34.64
N LEU A 115 6.73 -0.07 -33.92
CA LEU A 115 7.57 0.50 -32.86
C LEU A 115 7.34 -0.14 -31.50
N PHE A 116 6.13 -0.63 -31.25
CA PHE A 116 5.75 -1.12 -29.93
C PHE A 116 5.41 -2.62 -29.92
N PHE A 117 4.64 -3.10 -30.89
CA PHE A 117 4.14 -4.48 -30.88
C PHE A 117 5.18 -5.49 -31.37
N ASP A 118 6.11 -5.08 -32.26
CA ASP A 118 7.21 -5.93 -32.71
C ASP A 118 8.34 -6.03 -31.66
N VAL A 119 8.50 -5.01 -30.82
CA VAL A 119 9.54 -4.95 -29.78
C VAL A 119 9.07 -5.53 -28.44
N THR A 120 7.77 -5.40 -28.14
CA THR A 120 7.22 -5.77 -26.83
C THR A 120 6.49 -7.11 -26.91
N PRO A 121 6.90 -8.13 -26.14
CA PRO A 121 6.23 -9.42 -26.17
C PRO A 121 4.78 -9.28 -25.67
N VAL A 122 3.85 -9.92 -26.38
CA VAL A 122 2.40 -9.89 -26.07
C VAL A 122 2.13 -10.30 -24.61
N GLY A 123 2.90 -11.24 -24.07
CA GLY A 123 2.80 -11.67 -22.67
C GLY A 123 3.04 -10.55 -21.64
N ARG A 124 3.89 -9.56 -21.95
CA ARG A 124 4.11 -8.40 -21.07
C ARG A 124 2.90 -7.47 -21.06
N ILE A 125 2.26 -7.28 -22.21
CA ILE A 125 1.02 -6.51 -22.34
C ILE A 125 -0.09 -7.21 -21.54
N LEU A 126 -0.23 -8.52 -21.70
CA LEU A 126 -1.22 -9.31 -20.96
C LEU A 126 -0.99 -9.25 -19.45
N ASN A 127 0.26 -9.36 -18.98
CA ASN A 127 0.57 -9.26 -17.55
C ASN A 127 0.21 -7.89 -16.95
N ARG A 128 0.31 -6.82 -17.74
CA ARG A 128 -0.15 -5.47 -17.33
C ARG A 128 -1.67 -5.40 -17.19
N PHE A 129 -2.41 -5.98 -18.14
CA PHE A 129 -3.87 -6.02 -18.07
C PHE A 129 -4.41 -7.02 -17.03
N SER A 130 -3.63 -8.02 -16.61
CA SER A 130 -4.05 -8.96 -15.56
C SER A 130 -3.52 -8.55 -14.19
N ASN A 131 -2.22 -8.74 -13.93
CA ASN A 131 -1.64 -8.67 -12.59
C ASN A 131 -1.47 -7.23 -12.10
N ASP A 132 -1.05 -6.33 -12.99
CA ASP A 132 -0.83 -4.93 -12.58
C ASP A 132 -2.18 -4.21 -12.36
N LEU A 133 -3.18 -4.46 -13.21
CA LEU A 133 -4.54 -3.95 -13.01
C LEU A 133 -5.22 -4.57 -11.79
N ASP A 134 -5.09 -5.87 -11.55
CA ASP A 134 -5.63 -6.50 -10.33
C ASP A 134 -5.04 -5.87 -9.05
N THR A 135 -3.75 -5.55 -9.06
CA THR A 135 -3.10 -4.84 -7.95
C THR A 135 -3.65 -3.42 -7.77
N LEU A 136 -3.90 -2.71 -8.87
CA LEU A 136 -4.51 -1.37 -8.86
C LEU A 136 -5.96 -1.38 -8.38
N ASP A 137 -6.70 -2.43 -8.71
CA ASP A 137 -8.14 -2.51 -8.45
C ASP A 137 -8.45 -3.03 -7.04
N SER A 138 -7.62 -3.94 -6.52
CA SER A 138 -7.85 -4.58 -5.21
C SER A 138 -6.91 -4.06 -4.12
N GLN A 139 -5.59 -4.11 -4.35
CA GLN A 139 -4.60 -3.87 -3.30
C GLN A 139 -4.48 -2.39 -2.96
N ILE A 140 -4.35 -1.52 -3.96
CA ILE A 140 -4.14 -0.08 -3.74
C ILE A 140 -5.32 0.56 -2.99
N PRO A 141 -6.59 0.34 -3.37
CA PRO A 141 -7.74 0.86 -2.62
C PRO A 141 -7.80 0.33 -1.20
N PHE A 142 -7.50 -0.96 -0.99
CA PHE A 142 -7.49 -1.59 0.33
C PHE A 142 -6.46 -0.95 1.26
N TYR A 143 -5.20 -0.83 0.83
CA TYR A 143 -4.15 -0.20 1.65
C TYR A 143 -4.36 1.31 1.79
N GLY A 144 -4.89 1.99 0.77
CA GLY A 144 -5.24 3.40 0.83
C GLY A 144 -6.35 3.67 1.86
N TYR A 145 -7.37 2.83 1.89
CA TYR A 145 -8.42 2.85 2.91
C TYR A 145 -7.85 2.69 4.33
N LEU A 146 -6.97 1.71 4.54
CA LEU A 146 -6.33 1.47 5.83
C LEU A 146 -5.45 2.65 6.27
N LEU A 147 -4.65 3.20 5.36
CA LEU A 147 -3.81 4.37 5.63
C LEU A 147 -4.66 5.55 6.09
N LEU A 148 -5.72 5.87 5.36
CA LEU A 148 -6.59 6.99 5.68
C LEU A 148 -7.30 6.76 7.03
N GLN A 149 -7.78 5.54 7.28
CA GLN A 149 -8.36 5.17 8.57
C GLN A 149 -7.37 5.36 9.72
N PHE A 150 -6.13 4.88 9.60
CA PHE A 150 -5.12 5.04 10.65
C PHE A 150 -4.73 6.49 10.90
N ILE A 151 -4.61 7.31 9.85
CA ILE A 151 -4.33 8.75 10.00
C ILE A 151 -5.43 9.42 10.84
N PHE A 152 -6.71 9.21 10.48
CA PHE A 152 -7.81 9.80 11.23
C PHE A 152 -7.93 9.24 12.65
N GLN A 153 -7.66 7.95 12.85
CA GLN A 153 -7.67 7.33 14.17
C GLN A 153 -6.57 7.89 15.08
N ILE A 154 -5.36 8.11 14.56
CA ILE A 154 -4.26 8.75 15.31
C ILE A 154 -4.62 10.20 15.65
N LEU A 155 -5.18 10.96 14.71
CA LEU A 155 -5.62 12.34 14.96
C LEU A 155 -6.71 12.39 16.05
N ALA A 156 -7.71 11.52 15.96
CA ALA A 156 -8.76 11.39 16.97
C ALA A 156 -8.19 11.04 18.35
N LEU A 157 -7.28 10.06 18.42
CA LEU A 157 -6.61 9.67 19.65
C LEU A 157 -5.89 10.86 20.30
N ILE A 158 -5.12 11.63 19.52
CA ILE A 158 -4.40 12.80 20.02
C ILE A 158 -5.37 13.86 20.58
N ILE A 159 -6.49 14.10 19.90
CA ILE A 159 -7.51 15.06 20.35
C ILE A 159 -8.16 14.59 21.66
N VAL A 160 -8.62 13.34 21.71
CA VAL A 160 -9.29 12.78 22.90
C VAL A 160 -8.34 12.74 24.09
N CYS A 161 -7.12 12.23 23.91
CA CYS A 161 -6.13 12.20 24.98
C CYS A 161 -5.71 13.62 25.41
N GLY A 162 -5.63 14.57 24.49
CA GLY A 162 -5.34 15.97 24.81
C GLY A 162 -6.43 16.63 25.67
N ILE A 163 -7.69 16.24 25.50
CA ILE A 163 -8.81 16.75 26.32
C ILE A 163 -8.87 16.03 27.67
N THR A 164 -8.73 14.70 27.69
CA THR A 164 -8.90 13.88 28.91
C THR A 164 -7.69 13.95 29.85
N THR A 165 -6.47 13.80 29.30
CA THR A 165 -5.23 13.74 30.09
C THR A 165 -4.11 14.50 29.37
N PRO A 166 -4.08 15.84 29.45
CA PRO A 166 -3.17 16.67 28.65
C PRO A 166 -1.68 16.41 28.94
N TYR A 167 -1.32 15.92 30.13
CA TYR A 167 0.06 15.60 30.49
C TYR A 167 0.67 14.47 29.63
N VAL A 168 -0.15 13.54 29.12
CA VAL A 168 0.29 12.44 28.24
C VAL A 168 0.82 12.98 26.90
N LEU A 169 0.38 14.18 26.49
CA LEU A 169 0.80 14.81 25.24
C LEU A 169 2.31 15.06 25.18
N ILE A 170 2.97 15.21 26.33
CA ILE A 170 4.43 15.38 26.44
C ILE A 170 5.17 14.10 26.00
N ALA A 171 4.56 12.92 26.17
CA ALA A 171 5.17 11.65 25.79
C ALA A 171 5.11 11.37 24.28
N TYR A 172 4.14 11.93 23.56
CA TYR A 172 3.95 11.67 22.13
C TYR A 172 5.12 12.12 21.23
N PRO A 173 5.73 13.31 21.40
CA PRO A 173 6.91 13.69 20.63
C PRO A 173 8.07 12.72 20.80
N LEU A 174 8.32 12.24 22.03
CA LEU A 174 9.37 11.26 22.31
C LEU A 174 9.07 9.92 21.63
N MET A 175 7.82 9.45 21.72
CA MET A 175 7.37 8.25 21.01
C MET A 175 7.54 8.39 19.50
N PHE A 176 7.10 9.51 18.92
CA PHE A 176 7.20 9.75 17.48
C PHE A 176 8.66 9.75 17.02
N TYR A 177 9.56 10.35 17.79
CA TYR A 177 11.00 10.32 17.50
C TYR A 177 11.57 8.89 17.52
N CYS A 178 11.25 8.10 18.55
CA CYS A 178 11.67 6.71 18.64
C CYS A 178 11.13 5.87 17.46
N PHE A 179 9.86 6.05 17.12
CA PHE A 179 9.22 5.38 15.98
C PHE A 179 9.88 5.76 14.67
N TYR A 180 10.12 7.05 14.45
CA TYR A 180 10.77 7.56 13.25
C TYR A 180 12.18 6.97 13.07
N LYS A 181 12.98 6.93 14.13
CA LYS A 181 14.30 6.27 14.09
C LYS A 181 14.18 4.79 13.75
N LEU A 182 13.31 4.06 14.45
CA LEU A 182 13.12 2.63 14.21
C LEU A 182 12.68 2.36 12.76
N GLN A 183 11.73 3.13 12.24
CA GLN A 183 11.22 3.03 10.88
C GLN A 183 12.32 3.33 9.83
N THR A 184 13.16 4.34 10.09
CA THR A 184 14.28 4.71 9.20
C THR A 184 15.29 3.58 9.04
N TYR A 185 15.52 2.77 10.09
CA TYR A 185 16.38 1.58 9.99
C TYR A 185 15.65 0.38 9.38
N PHE A 186 14.39 0.16 9.74
CA PHE A 186 13.64 -1.02 9.33
C PHE A 186 13.25 -1.00 7.84
N ASN A 187 12.81 0.15 7.30
CA ASN A 187 12.35 0.24 5.91
C ASN A 187 13.40 -0.18 4.86
N PRO A 188 14.64 0.35 4.86
CA PRO A 188 15.65 -0.08 3.88
C PRO A 188 16.06 -1.53 4.08
N THR A 189 16.18 -1.97 5.34
CA THR A 189 16.58 -3.35 5.69
C THR A 189 15.54 -4.37 5.25
N SER A 190 14.26 -4.13 5.56
CA SER A 190 13.15 -4.99 5.16
C SER A 190 12.99 -5.03 3.64
N GLY A 191 13.18 -3.90 2.94
CA GLY A 191 13.21 -3.85 1.48
C GLY A 191 14.33 -4.69 0.87
N ALA A 192 15.54 -4.62 1.42
CA ALA A 192 16.66 -5.44 0.99
C ALA A 192 16.42 -6.94 1.23
N LEU A 193 15.90 -7.31 2.42
CA LEU A 193 15.53 -8.69 2.76
C LEU A 193 14.45 -9.23 1.82
N LYS A 194 13.40 -8.43 1.56
CA LYS A 194 12.31 -8.81 0.64
C LYS A 194 12.82 -9.01 -0.78
N ARG A 195 13.76 -8.18 -1.23
CA ARG A 195 14.42 -8.33 -2.53
C ARG A 195 15.22 -9.64 -2.61
N MET A 196 15.99 -9.99 -1.57
CA MET A 196 16.75 -11.25 -1.55
C MET A 196 15.83 -12.49 -1.53
N GLU A 197 14.72 -12.43 -0.79
CA GLU A 197 13.69 -13.48 -0.81
C GLU A 197 13.10 -13.66 -2.22
N SER A 198 12.79 -12.55 -2.91
CA SER A 198 12.28 -12.59 -4.29
C SER A 198 13.30 -13.15 -5.28
N ILE A 199 14.57 -12.73 -5.21
CA ILE A 199 15.64 -13.21 -6.09
C ILE A 199 15.87 -14.71 -5.92
N THR A 200 15.80 -15.24 -4.70
CA THR A 200 15.99 -16.69 -4.45
C THR A 200 14.77 -17.54 -4.80
N ARG A 201 13.56 -16.96 -4.80
CA ARG A 201 12.33 -17.65 -5.18
C ARG A 201 12.26 -17.96 -6.67
N SER A 202 12.69 -17.04 -7.54
CA SER A 202 12.64 -17.21 -9.00
C SER A 202 13.31 -18.51 -9.51
N PRO A 203 14.60 -18.78 -9.21
CA PRO A 203 15.28 -19.98 -9.71
C PRO A 203 14.71 -21.29 -9.14
N LEU A 204 14.06 -21.25 -7.97
CA LEU A 204 13.34 -22.42 -7.42
C LEU A 204 12.13 -22.76 -8.28
N VAL A 205 11.30 -21.75 -8.62
CA VAL A 205 10.12 -21.95 -9.47
C VAL A 205 10.52 -22.37 -10.88
N THR A 206 11.59 -21.79 -11.43
CA THR A 206 12.12 -22.17 -12.74
C THR A 206 12.57 -23.64 -12.78
N LEU A 207 13.33 -24.10 -11.77
CA LEU A 207 13.78 -25.50 -11.71
C LEU A 207 12.61 -26.48 -11.66
N VAL A 208 11.54 -26.15 -10.93
CA VAL A 208 10.32 -26.97 -10.87
C VAL A 208 9.65 -27.03 -12.25
N SER A 209 9.53 -25.88 -12.92
CA SER A 209 8.96 -25.82 -14.28
C SER A 209 9.77 -26.65 -15.28
N GLU A 210 11.09 -26.52 -15.28
CA GLU A 210 11.99 -27.29 -16.14
C GLU A 210 11.91 -28.79 -15.86
N THR A 211 11.82 -29.18 -14.59
CA THR A 211 11.68 -30.58 -14.17
C THR A 211 10.36 -31.18 -14.66
N LEU A 212 9.26 -30.42 -14.60
CA LEU A 212 7.95 -30.86 -15.09
C LEU A 212 7.95 -31.05 -16.61
N SER A 213 8.52 -30.11 -17.37
CA SER A 213 8.63 -30.20 -18.82
C SER A 213 9.60 -31.31 -19.28
N GLY A 214 10.68 -31.55 -18.53
CA GLY A 214 11.74 -32.52 -18.85
C GLY A 214 11.61 -33.89 -18.16
N LEU A 215 10.48 -34.19 -17.52
CA LEU A 215 10.36 -35.33 -16.60
C LEU A 215 10.71 -36.69 -17.24
N ALA A 216 10.29 -36.91 -18.49
CA ALA A 216 10.58 -38.14 -19.23
C ALA A 216 12.10 -38.33 -19.44
N THR A 217 12.79 -37.26 -19.83
CA THR A 217 14.24 -37.24 -20.04
C THR A 217 14.99 -37.52 -18.74
N ILE A 218 14.61 -36.86 -17.65
CA ILE A 218 15.24 -37.05 -16.32
C ILE A 218 15.11 -38.51 -15.87
N ARG A 219 13.93 -39.12 -16.06
CA ARG A 219 13.68 -40.54 -15.74
C ARG A 219 14.48 -41.47 -16.65
N ALA A 220 14.57 -41.18 -17.94
CA ALA A 220 15.33 -41.99 -18.90
C ALA A 220 16.82 -42.05 -18.54
N PHE A 221 17.42 -40.92 -18.14
CA PHE A 221 18.82 -40.84 -17.70
C PHE A 221 19.05 -41.19 -16.22
N LYS A 222 17.99 -41.54 -15.47
CA LYS A 222 18.04 -41.86 -14.02
C LYS A 222 18.65 -40.76 -13.15
N LEU A 223 18.48 -39.48 -13.52
CA LEU A 223 19.06 -38.32 -12.82
C LEU A 223 18.17 -37.76 -11.69
N ASN A 224 17.18 -38.52 -11.22
CA ASN A 224 16.20 -38.04 -10.23
C ASN A 224 16.86 -37.56 -8.93
N SER A 225 17.89 -38.27 -8.43
CA SER A 225 18.59 -37.90 -7.19
C SER A 225 19.30 -36.56 -7.27
N GLU A 226 19.94 -36.26 -8.41
CA GLU A 226 20.63 -34.99 -8.64
C GLU A 226 19.64 -33.82 -8.70
N PHE A 227 18.52 -33.98 -9.42
CA PHE A 227 17.47 -32.96 -9.46
C PHE A 227 16.83 -32.72 -8.10
N ILE A 228 16.61 -33.77 -7.29
CA ILE A 228 16.12 -33.63 -5.91
C ILE A 228 17.12 -32.83 -5.07
N LYS A 229 18.42 -33.13 -5.19
CA LYS A 229 19.48 -32.40 -4.47
C LYS A 229 19.51 -30.92 -4.87
N TRP A 230 19.48 -30.62 -6.17
CA TRP A 230 19.45 -29.24 -6.67
C TRP A 230 18.20 -28.47 -6.23
N ASN A 231 17.06 -29.13 -6.15
CA ASN A 231 15.82 -28.54 -5.65
C ASN A 231 15.94 -28.24 -4.15
N ARG A 232 16.48 -29.19 -3.37
CA ARG A 232 16.72 -29.00 -1.94
C ARG A 232 17.66 -27.85 -1.65
N ASP A 233 18.78 -27.75 -2.37
CA ASP A 233 19.75 -26.67 -2.20
C ASP A 233 19.14 -25.28 -2.51
N ARG A 234 18.28 -25.18 -3.53
CA ARG A 234 17.56 -23.94 -3.86
C ARG A 234 16.48 -23.61 -2.84
N LEU A 235 15.75 -24.62 -2.38
CA LEU A 235 14.71 -24.47 -1.36
C LEU A 235 15.32 -24.01 -0.03
N ASP A 236 16.41 -24.62 0.40
CA ASP A 236 17.10 -24.26 1.65
C ASP A 236 17.61 -22.82 1.60
N ARG A 237 18.19 -22.38 0.48
CA ARG A 237 18.57 -20.96 0.28
C ARG A 237 17.37 -20.02 0.34
N HIS A 238 16.27 -20.35 -0.33
CA HIS A 238 15.06 -19.53 -0.29
C HIS A 238 14.49 -19.45 1.14
N MET A 239 14.44 -20.58 1.85
CA MET A 239 13.93 -20.66 3.21
C MET A 239 14.75 -19.80 4.18
N GLN A 240 16.08 -19.77 4.05
CA GLN A 240 16.95 -18.90 4.86
C GLN A 240 16.55 -17.41 4.75
N PHE A 241 16.37 -16.90 3.52
CA PHE A 241 15.96 -15.50 3.33
C PHE A 241 14.52 -15.25 3.73
N PHE A 242 13.62 -16.19 3.44
CA PHE A 242 12.22 -16.10 3.83
C PHE A 242 12.06 -16.03 5.36
N SER A 243 12.71 -16.92 6.10
CA SER A 243 12.70 -16.92 7.57
C SER A 243 13.34 -15.65 8.14
N THR A 244 14.44 -15.16 7.55
CA THR A 244 15.08 -13.91 7.99
C THR A 244 14.17 -12.70 7.78
N PHE A 245 13.48 -12.63 6.64
CA PHE A 245 12.48 -11.58 6.38
C PHE A 245 11.33 -11.64 7.39
N TYR A 246 10.82 -12.85 7.68
CA TYR A 246 9.78 -13.06 8.68
C TYR A 246 10.20 -12.63 10.09
N LEU A 247 11.38 -13.08 10.54
CA LEU A 247 11.94 -12.70 11.84
C LEU A 247 12.18 -11.20 11.97
N SER A 248 12.63 -10.54 10.89
CA SER A 248 12.78 -9.08 10.85
C SER A 248 11.45 -8.36 11.09
N ARG A 249 10.35 -8.85 10.49
CA ARG A 249 9.01 -8.33 10.74
C ARG A 249 8.57 -8.53 12.19
N CYS A 250 8.80 -9.72 12.75
CA CYS A 250 8.51 -9.98 14.17
C CYS A 250 9.32 -9.08 15.11
N TRP A 251 10.61 -8.87 14.81
CA TRP A 251 11.46 -7.96 15.58
C TRP A 251 10.91 -6.53 15.57
N PHE A 252 10.47 -6.03 14.42
CA PHE A 252 9.88 -4.69 14.34
C PHE A 252 8.56 -4.62 15.13
N GLN A 253 7.68 -5.62 15.00
CA GLN A 253 6.43 -5.69 15.75
C GLN A 253 6.68 -5.67 17.27
N MET A 254 7.61 -6.49 17.75
CA MET A 254 7.97 -6.56 19.16
C MET A 254 8.46 -5.22 19.71
N ARG A 255 9.22 -4.44 18.91
CA ARG A 255 9.65 -3.09 19.29
C ARG A 255 8.49 -2.11 19.36
N LEU A 256 7.52 -2.20 18.44
CA LEU A 256 6.30 -1.40 18.50
C LEU A 256 5.45 -1.74 19.74
N ASP A 257 5.35 -3.03 20.09
CA ASP A 257 4.61 -3.47 21.27
C ASP A 257 5.27 -2.95 22.57
N TRP A 258 6.60 -2.92 22.63
CA TRP A 258 7.33 -2.30 23.75
C TRP A 258 7.09 -0.78 23.86
N MET A 259 7.03 -0.08 22.72
CA MET A 259 6.67 1.34 22.71
C MET A 259 5.24 1.56 23.19
N SER A 260 4.30 0.72 22.75
CA SER A 260 2.91 0.74 23.22
C SER A 260 2.81 0.52 24.74
N ALA A 261 3.47 -0.51 25.26
CA ALA A 261 3.51 -0.80 26.69
C ALA A 261 4.11 0.36 27.51
N SER A 262 5.15 1.01 26.99
CA SER A 262 5.77 2.17 27.65
C SER A 262 4.80 3.34 27.80
N ILE A 263 3.93 3.57 26.82
CA ILE A 263 2.92 4.64 26.88
C ILE A 263 1.84 4.28 27.90
N ILE A 264 1.37 3.03 27.91
CA ILE A 264 0.37 2.57 28.88
C ILE A 264 0.89 2.78 30.31
N ILE A 265 2.18 2.48 30.55
CA ILE A 265 2.84 2.75 31.83
C ILE A 265 2.80 4.24 32.15
N VAL A 266 3.21 5.12 31.23
CA VAL A 266 3.18 6.58 31.44
C VAL A 266 1.76 7.06 31.76
N VAL A 267 0.75 6.58 31.04
CA VAL A 267 -0.65 6.92 31.26
C VAL A 267 -1.15 6.40 32.62
N ALA A 268 -0.73 5.22 33.05
CA ALA A 268 -1.18 4.63 34.32
C ALA A 268 -0.59 5.33 35.57
N PHE A 269 0.57 5.98 35.44
CA PHE A 269 1.23 6.70 36.53
C PHE A 269 0.86 8.20 36.60
N VAL A 270 0.16 8.72 35.59
CA VAL A 270 -0.36 10.10 35.52
C VAL A 270 -1.80 10.14 35.97
#